data_AF-A0A179D618-F1
#
_entry.id   AF-A0A179D618-F1
#
_cell.length_a   1.000
_cell.length_b   1.000
_cell.length_c   1.000
_cell.angle_alpha   90.00
_cell.angle_beta   90.00
_cell.angle_gamma   90.00
#
_symmetry.space_group_name_H-M   'P 1'
#
loop_
_entity.id
_entity.type
_entity.pdbx_description
1 polymer ?
#
loop_
_entity_poly.entity_id
_entity_poly.type
_entity_poly.pdbx_seq_one_letter_code
_entity_poly.pdbx_strand_id
1 'polypeptide(L)'
;MAYEWLPPTRDYQPLWPGKLVEVRNLPNGLTLEIWDYSRKLAGDRWLIGMLAQIEVKVGAEHFSAPEMFERFLQETGGVIYYRYRKERHFVDEKERNQVFETIKDHFLKAALEYLSHPSFRDRLIQSEIPLFERKVRWEEEIRRKDEEAERLEELWKDRPI
;
A
#
# COMPACT_ATOMS: atom_id res chain seq x y z
N MET A 1 -9.23 12.62 4.74
CA MET A 1 -8.96 11.35 4.02
C MET A 1 -9.69 10.22 4.72
N ALA A 2 -10.30 9.29 3.98
CA ALA A 2 -10.88 8.09 4.58
C ALA A 2 -9.74 7.20 5.09
N TYR A 3 -9.89 6.63 6.29
CA TYR A 3 -8.88 5.74 6.86
C TYR A 3 -8.72 4.48 6.00
N GLU A 4 -7.48 4.10 5.70
CA GLU A 4 -7.13 2.85 5.03
C GLU A 4 -6.56 1.87 6.04
N TRP A 5 -7.18 0.68 6.12
CA TRP A 5 -6.66 -0.37 6.99
C TRP A 5 -5.46 -1.05 6.33
N LEU A 6 -4.34 -1.11 7.05
CA LEU A 6 -3.15 -1.85 6.66
C LEU A 6 -2.83 -2.92 7.73
N PRO A 7 -2.14 -4.01 7.37
CA PRO A 7 -1.66 -4.97 8.35
C PRO A 7 -0.73 -4.31 9.36
N PRO A 8 -0.72 -4.77 10.62
CA PRO A 8 0.23 -4.27 11.61
C PRO A 8 1.67 -4.55 11.15
N THR A 9 2.54 -3.56 11.33
CA THR A 9 3.99 -3.70 11.13
C THR A 9 4.70 -3.27 12.41
N ARG A 10 6.05 -3.32 12.43
CA ARG A 10 6.82 -2.82 13.58
C ARG A 10 6.51 -1.35 13.90
N ASP A 11 6.29 -0.54 12.87
CA ASP A 11 6.19 0.92 12.97
C ASP A 11 4.75 1.42 12.76
N TYR A 12 3.78 0.51 12.55
CA TYR A 12 2.39 0.84 12.31
C TYR A 12 1.44 -0.12 13.00
N GLN A 13 0.50 0.44 13.76
CA GLN A 13 -0.63 -0.29 14.35
C GLN A 13 -1.95 0.24 13.76
N PRO A 14 -2.80 -0.62 13.19
CA PRO A 14 -4.10 -0.16 12.68
C PRO A 14 -5.04 0.25 13.81
N LEU A 15 -5.96 1.17 13.53
CA LEU A 15 -6.98 1.67 14.46
C LEU A 15 -7.87 0.57 15.04
N TRP A 16 -8.02 -0.55 14.33
CA TRP A 16 -8.64 -1.75 14.83
C TRP A 16 -7.87 -2.97 14.33
N PRO A 17 -7.87 -4.07 15.09
CA PRO A 17 -7.12 -5.25 14.72
C PRO A 17 -7.71 -5.91 13.47
N GLY A 18 -6.85 -6.61 12.75
CA GLY A 18 -7.24 -7.61 11.76
C GLY A 18 -6.47 -8.90 12.01
N LYS A 19 -6.86 -9.95 11.31
CA LYS A 19 -6.28 -11.28 11.44
C LYS A 19 -5.78 -11.76 10.08
N LEU A 20 -4.56 -12.26 10.04
CA LEU A 20 -4.07 -13.05 8.90
C LEU A 20 -4.82 -14.38 8.89
N VAL A 21 -5.67 -14.58 7.89
CA VAL A 21 -6.54 -15.76 7.80
C VAL A 21 -6.02 -16.80 6.80
N GLU A 22 -5.21 -16.39 5.83
CA GLU A 22 -4.60 -17.29 4.85
C GLU A 22 -3.24 -16.78 4.39
N VAL A 23 -2.30 -17.72 4.23
CA VAL A 23 -1.01 -17.50 3.57
C VAL A 23 -0.88 -18.56 2.48
N ARG A 24 -0.62 -18.14 1.25
CA ARG A 24 -0.54 -19.01 0.09
C ARG A 24 0.73 -18.73 -0.71
N ASN A 25 1.57 -19.75 -0.87
CA ASN A 25 2.69 -19.69 -1.79
C ASN A 25 2.18 -19.82 -3.23
N LEU A 26 2.60 -18.91 -4.09
CA LEU A 26 2.24 -18.88 -5.51
C LEU A 26 3.32 -19.59 -6.34
N PRO A 27 2.96 -20.16 -7.51
CA PRO A 27 3.92 -20.83 -8.41
C PRO A 27 5.11 -19.96 -8.85
N ASN A 28 4.97 -18.64 -8.88
CA ASN A 28 6.05 -17.70 -9.21
C ASN A 28 6.96 -17.35 -8.01
N GLY A 29 6.83 -18.05 -6.88
CA GLY A 29 7.65 -17.87 -5.69
C GLY A 29 7.24 -16.71 -4.79
N LEU A 30 6.13 -16.02 -5.10
CA LEU A 30 5.57 -14.98 -4.25
C LEU A 30 4.63 -15.56 -3.18
N THR A 31 4.40 -14.79 -2.13
CA THR A 31 3.48 -15.15 -1.05
C THR A 31 2.28 -14.22 -1.05
N LEU A 32 1.08 -14.79 -1.21
CA LEU A 32 -0.18 -14.10 -1.04
C LEU A 32 -0.67 -14.25 0.39
N GLU A 33 -0.90 -13.12 1.05
CA GLU A 33 -1.54 -13.03 2.35
C GLU A 33 -2.97 -12.55 2.20
N ILE A 34 -3.89 -13.15 2.95
CA ILE A 34 -5.27 -12.67 3.06
C ILE A 34 -5.55 -12.33 4.52
N TRP A 35 -5.99 -11.10 4.74
CA TRP A 35 -6.31 -10.53 6.03
C TRP A 35 -7.81 -10.24 6.15
N ASP A 36 -8.39 -10.62 7.27
CA ASP A 36 -9.72 -10.22 7.71
C ASP A 36 -9.60 -9.08 8.72
N TYR A 37 -10.05 -7.89 8.34
CA TYR A 37 -10.12 -6.72 9.23
C TYR A 37 -11.56 -6.29 9.51
N SER A 38 -12.49 -7.24 9.41
CA SER A 38 -13.90 -7.04 9.73
C SER A 38 -14.07 -6.54 11.16
N ARG A 39 -14.97 -5.58 11.34
CA ARG A 39 -15.25 -4.98 12.64
C ARG A 39 -16.73 -4.66 12.82
N LYS A 40 -17.15 -4.63 14.07
CA LYS A 40 -18.49 -4.18 14.45
C LYS A 40 -18.59 -2.66 14.26
N LEU A 41 -19.70 -2.19 13.69
CA LEU A 41 -19.99 -0.77 13.50
C LEU A 41 -20.94 -0.27 14.59
N ALA A 42 -22.16 -0.82 14.65
CA ALA A 42 -23.19 -0.47 15.62
C ALA A 42 -24.24 -1.59 15.72
N GLY A 43 -24.79 -1.85 16.90
CA GLY A 43 -25.84 -2.86 17.07
C GLY A 43 -25.39 -4.25 16.61
N ASP A 44 -26.06 -4.82 15.61
CA ASP A 44 -25.72 -6.08 14.93
C ASP A 44 -25.01 -5.86 13.58
N ARG A 45 -24.64 -4.62 13.26
CA ARG A 45 -24.09 -4.24 11.95
C ARG A 45 -22.58 -4.28 11.95
N TRP A 46 -22.04 -4.97 10.95
CA TRP A 46 -20.62 -5.16 10.72
C TRP A 46 -20.15 -4.51 9.42
N LEU A 47 -18.90 -4.08 9.45
CA LEU A 47 -18.06 -3.93 8.27
C LEU A 47 -17.33 -5.24 8.07
N ILE A 48 -17.45 -5.81 6.87
CA ILE A 48 -16.68 -6.96 6.42
C ILE A 48 -15.55 -6.44 5.54
N GLY A 49 -14.31 -6.64 5.98
CA GLY A 49 -13.14 -6.08 5.32
C GLY A 49 -12.12 -7.17 5.00
N MET A 50 -11.79 -7.31 3.72
CA MET A 50 -10.75 -8.21 3.25
C MET A 50 -9.62 -7.42 2.59
N LEU A 51 -8.39 -7.72 2.99
CA LEU A 51 -7.18 -7.25 2.31
C LEU A 51 -6.41 -8.47 1.81
N ALA A 52 -6.15 -8.51 0.51
CA ALA A 52 -5.16 -9.40 -0.09
C ALA A 52 -3.87 -8.62 -0.34
N GLN A 53 -2.73 -9.18 0.05
CA GLN A 53 -1.42 -8.53 -0.02
C GLN A 53 -0.35 -9.47 -0.57
N ILE A 54 0.53 -8.94 -1.41
CA ILE A 54 1.79 -9.61 -1.80
C ILE A 54 2.92 -8.61 -1.59
N GLU A 55 3.94 -9.01 -0.83
CA GLU A 55 5.19 -8.28 -0.69
C GLU A 55 6.14 -8.62 -1.85
N VAL A 56 6.74 -7.61 -2.45
CA VAL A 56 7.76 -7.76 -3.49
C VAL A 56 9.00 -6.95 -3.12
N LYS A 57 10.13 -7.64 -2.99
CA LYS A 57 11.45 -7.01 -2.81
C LYS A 57 11.95 -6.44 -4.13
N VAL A 58 12.44 -5.20 -4.08
CA VAL A 58 12.94 -4.48 -5.26
C VAL A 58 14.43 -4.22 -5.09
N GLY A 59 15.21 -4.56 -6.12
CA GLY A 59 16.64 -4.27 -6.19
C GLY A 59 16.97 -2.93 -6.86
N ALA A 60 18.22 -2.51 -6.72
CA ALA A 60 18.73 -1.24 -7.27
C ALA A 60 18.65 -1.17 -8.80
N GLU A 61 18.69 -2.32 -9.48
CA GLU A 61 18.60 -2.45 -10.94
C GLU A 61 17.30 -1.92 -11.56
N HIS A 62 16.28 -1.67 -10.73
CA HIS A 62 14.99 -1.15 -11.18
C HIS A 62 14.89 0.38 -11.14
N PHE A 63 15.90 1.08 -10.62
CA PHE A 63 15.89 2.52 -10.44
C PHE A 63 16.74 3.24 -11.50
N SER A 64 16.37 4.48 -11.80
CA SER A 64 17.08 5.33 -12.75
C SER A 64 18.42 5.84 -12.21
N ALA A 65 18.57 5.93 -10.89
CA ALA A 65 19.78 6.38 -10.22
C ALA A 65 19.93 5.75 -8.82
N PRO A 66 21.16 5.53 -8.32
CA PRO A 66 21.40 4.97 -6.98
C PRO A 66 20.72 5.74 -5.85
N GLU A 67 20.67 7.07 -5.94
CA GLU A 67 20.07 7.95 -4.92
C GLU A 67 18.56 7.70 -4.77
N MET A 68 17.87 7.36 -5.87
CA MET A 68 16.46 6.98 -5.84
C MET A 68 16.25 5.66 -5.11
N PHE A 69 17.14 4.69 -5.30
CA PHE A 69 17.09 3.42 -4.60
C PHE A 69 17.37 3.59 -3.10
N GLU A 70 18.36 4.40 -2.73
CA GLU A 70 18.64 4.70 -1.31
C GLU A 70 17.44 5.36 -0.64
N ARG A 71 16.81 6.32 -1.33
CA ARG A 71 15.59 6.97 -0.84
C ARG A 71 14.45 5.95 -0.68
N PHE A 72 14.29 5.07 -1.66
CA PHE A 72 13.29 3.99 -1.60
C PHE A 72 13.52 3.06 -0.41
N LEU A 73 14.77 2.64 -0.16
CA LEU A 73 15.12 1.81 1.00
C LEU A 73 14.76 2.51 2.31
N GLN A 74 15.03 3.81 2.43
CA GLN A 74 14.72 4.59 3.63
C GLN A 74 13.21 4.73 3.86
N GLU A 75 12.41 4.95 2.81
CA GLU A 75 10.97 5.18 2.92
C GLU A 75 10.14 3.90 3.03
N THR A 76 10.59 2.80 2.42
CA THR A 76 9.78 1.59 2.25
C THR A 76 10.40 0.33 2.85
N GLY A 77 11.67 0.38 3.24
CA GLY A 77 12.42 -0.82 3.64
C GLY A 77 12.79 -1.74 2.49
N GLY A 78 12.72 -1.27 1.24
CA GLY A 78 13.10 -2.06 0.06
C GLY A 78 12.01 -2.96 -0.50
N VAL A 79 10.76 -2.72 -0.11
CA VAL A 79 9.61 -3.52 -0.53
C VAL A 79 8.49 -2.66 -1.10
N ILE A 80 7.85 -3.17 -2.14
CA ILE A 80 6.54 -2.70 -2.59
C ILE A 80 5.49 -3.75 -2.26
N TYR A 81 4.24 -3.31 -2.13
CA TYR A 81 3.12 -4.20 -1.86
C TYR A 81 2.09 -4.10 -2.97
N TYR A 82 1.73 -5.23 -3.56
CA TYR A 82 0.41 -5.34 -4.19
C TYR A 82 -0.63 -5.45 -3.09
N ARG A 83 -1.67 -4.61 -3.14
CA ARG A 83 -2.78 -4.63 -2.19
C ARG A 83 -4.11 -4.57 -2.92
N TYR A 84 -4.99 -5.53 -2.65
CA TYR A 84 -6.37 -5.52 -3.09
C TYR A 84 -7.28 -5.49 -1.87
N ARG A 85 -8.15 -4.47 -1.80
CA ARG A 85 -9.06 -4.25 -0.69
C ARG A 85 -10.51 -4.38 -1.13
N LYS A 86 -11.32 -5.08 -0.33
CA LYS A 86 -12.75 -5.17 -0.56
C LYS A 86 -13.53 -5.10 0.75
N GLU A 87 -14.49 -4.19 0.79
CA GLU A 87 -15.34 -3.95 1.96
C GLU A 87 -16.82 -4.14 1.63
N ARG A 88 -17.58 -4.61 2.61
CA ARG A 88 -19.05 -4.53 2.64
C ARG A 88 -19.50 -3.98 3.99
N HIS A 89 -20.35 -2.97 3.96
CA HIS A 89 -20.87 -2.33 5.18
C HIS A 89 -22.26 -2.85 5.52
N PHE A 90 -22.67 -2.64 6.77
CA PHE A 90 -24.01 -2.93 7.29
C PHE A 90 -24.45 -4.41 7.19
N VAL A 91 -23.49 -5.33 7.21
CA VAL A 91 -23.72 -6.77 7.19
C VAL A 91 -24.24 -7.22 8.56
N ASP A 92 -25.25 -8.08 8.58
CA ASP A 92 -25.76 -8.68 9.81
C ASP A 92 -24.67 -9.57 10.45
N GLU A 93 -24.54 -9.52 11.77
CA GLU A 93 -23.59 -10.30 12.54
C GLU A 93 -23.65 -11.81 12.22
N LYS A 94 -24.84 -12.34 11.92
CA LYS A 94 -25.05 -13.75 11.55
C LYS A 94 -24.50 -14.09 10.16
N GLU A 95 -24.41 -13.11 9.27
CA GLU A 95 -23.94 -13.28 7.89
C GLU A 95 -22.44 -13.00 7.74
N ARG A 96 -21.80 -12.44 8.76
CA ARG A 96 -20.39 -11.97 8.74
C ARG A 96 -19.43 -12.94 8.05
N ASN A 97 -19.40 -14.18 8.54
CA ASN A 97 -18.46 -15.19 8.04
C ASN A 97 -18.78 -15.60 6.59
N GLN A 98 -20.06 -15.80 6.27
CA GLN A 98 -20.49 -16.16 4.92
C GLN A 98 -20.12 -15.08 3.90
N VAL A 99 -20.33 -13.81 4.27
CA VAL A 99 -20.00 -12.67 3.41
C VAL A 99 -18.50 -12.54 3.21
N PHE A 100 -17.69 -12.72 4.27
CA PHE A 100 -16.24 -12.69 4.16
C PHE A 100 -15.73 -13.79 3.22
N GLU A 101 -16.15 -15.04 3.44
CA GLU A 101 -15.76 -16.18 2.60
C GLU A 101 -16.17 -15.98 1.14
N THR A 102 -17.36 -15.41 0.89
CA THR A 102 -17.80 -15.09 -0.47
C THR A 102 -16.89 -14.06 -1.15
N ILE A 103 -16.46 -13.02 -0.43
CA ILE A 103 -15.53 -12.00 -0.96
C ILE A 103 -14.18 -12.65 -1.29
N LYS A 104 -13.65 -13.45 -0.36
CA LYS A 104 -12.38 -14.17 -0.50
C LYS A 104 -12.41 -15.11 -1.71
N ASP A 105 -13.45 -15.93 -1.82
CA ASP A 105 -13.59 -16.89 -2.92
C ASP A 105 -13.69 -16.21 -4.27
N HIS A 106 -14.45 -15.12 -4.37
CA HIS A 106 -14.55 -14.33 -5.60
C HIS A 106 -13.20 -13.72 -5.99
N PHE A 107 -12.46 -13.17 -5.03
CA PHE A 107 -11.13 -12.65 -5.29
C PHE A 107 -10.18 -13.75 -5.76
N LEU A 108 -10.11 -14.88 -5.05
CA LEU A 108 -9.23 -15.99 -5.40
C LEU A 108 -9.56 -16.54 -6.80
N LYS A 109 -10.85 -16.72 -7.12
CA LYS A 109 -11.27 -17.18 -8.46
C LYS A 109 -10.85 -16.22 -9.57
N ALA A 110 -10.89 -14.91 -9.32
CA ALA A 110 -10.62 -13.91 -10.34
C ALA A 110 -9.13 -13.55 -10.48
N ALA A 111 -8.39 -13.48 -9.37
CA ALA A 111 -7.06 -12.90 -9.33
C ALA A 111 -5.94 -13.94 -9.34
N LEU A 112 -6.19 -15.17 -8.86
CA LEU A 112 -5.11 -16.11 -8.56
C LEU A 112 -4.25 -16.46 -9.79
N GLU A 113 -4.84 -16.63 -10.96
CA GLU A 113 -4.11 -16.89 -12.21
C GLU A 113 -3.17 -15.73 -12.54
N TYR A 114 -3.67 -14.49 -12.50
CA TYR A 114 -2.88 -13.29 -12.76
C TYR A 114 -1.74 -13.11 -11.75
N LEU A 115 -2.03 -13.27 -10.45
CA LEU A 115 -1.05 -13.12 -9.38
C LEU A 115 0.02 -14.21 -9.40
N SER A 116 -0.33 -15.41 -9.89
CA SER A 116 0.58 -16.55 -10.02
C SER A 116 1.45 -16.49 -11.27
N HIS A 117 1.18 -15.56 -12.19
CA HIS A 117 1.89 -15.47 -13.46
C HIS A 117 3.38 -15.10 -13.22
N PRO A 118 4.34 -15.73 -13.92
CA PRO A 118 5.78 -15.45 -13.70
C PRO A 118 6.17 -13.98 -13.85
N SER A 119 5.54 -13.25 -14.77
CA SER A 119 5.81 -11.83 -15.01
C SER A 119 5.09 -10.86 -14.07
N PHE A 120 4.26 -11.35 -13.14
CA PHE A 120 3.51 -10.48 -12.22
C PHE A 120 4.45 -9.56 -11.43
N ARG A 121 5.54 -10.12 -10.89
CA ARG A 121 6.56 -9.37 -10.15
C ARG A 121 7.10 -8.20 -10.96
N ASP A 122 7.61 -8.48 -12.16
CA ASP A 122 8.26 -7.48 -12.98
C ASP A 122 7.29 -6.39 -13.42
N ARG A 123 6.04 -6.76 -13.74
CA ARG A 123 4.99 -5.80 -14.09
C ARG A 123 4.65 -4.87 -12.93
N LEU A 124 4.56 -5.40 -11.71
CA LEU A 124 4.31 -4.59 -10.52
C LEU A 124 5.47 -3.61 -10.28
N ILE A 125 6.71 -4.08 -10.39
CA ILE A 125 7.89 -3.21 -10.25
C ILE A 125 7.88 -2.11 -11.32
N GLN A 126 7.58 -2.46 -12.57
CA GLN A 126 7.49 -1.51 -13.68
C GLN A 126 6.36 -0.48 -13.52
N SER A 127 5.29 -0.78 -12.77
CA SER A 127 4.25 0.20 -12.47
C SER A 127 4.60 1.10 -11.29
N GLU A 128 5.13 0.52 -10.20
CA GLU A 128 5.31 1.22 -8.92
C GLU A 128 6.58 2.08 -8.88
N ILE A 129 7.70 1.61 -9.42
CA ILE A 129 8.97 2.36 -9.32
C ILE A 129 8.93 3.70 -10.05
N PRO A 130 8.40 3.80 -11.28
CA PRO A 130 8.26 5.10 -11.92
C PRO A 130 7.34 6.06 -11.18
N LEU A 131 6.30 5.57 -10.48
CA LEU A 131 5.43 6.39 -9.64
C LEU A 131 6.19 6.94 -8.44
N PHE A 132 6.96 6.09 -7.76
CA PHE A 132 7.81 6.47 -6.64
C PHE A 132 8.82 7.54 -7.05
N GLU A 133 9.58 7.35 -8.13
CA GLU A 133 10.58 8.33 -8.56
C GLU A 133 9.96 9.66 -8.99
N ARG A 134 8.75 9.65 -9.56
CA ARG A 134 8.03 10.90 -9.87
C ARG A 134 7.64 11.64 -8.60
N LYS A 135 7.17 10.92 -7.58
CA LYS A 135 6.83 11.49 -6.28
C LYS A 135 8.06 12.13 -5.64
N VAL A 136 9.18 11.42 -5.57
CA VAL A 136 10.44 11.93 -4.98
C VAL A 136 10.91 13.20 -5.70
N ARG A 137 10.96 13.17 -7.04
CA ARG A 137 11.34 14.36 -7.83
C ARG A 137 10.44 15.55 -7.56
N TRP A 138 9.13 15.31 -7.48
CA TRP A 138 8.17 16.37 -7.17
C TRP A 138 8.39 16.95 -5.77
N GLU A 139 8.61 16.12 -4.75
CA GLU A 139 8.91 16.57 -3.38
C GLU A 139 10.20 17.40 -3.31
N GLU A 140 11.23 16.99 -4.04
CA GLU A 140 12.50 17.74 -4.13
C GLU A 140 12.32 19.10 -4.83
N GLU A 141 11.54 19.14 -5.91
CA GLU A 141 11.25 20.39 -6.61
C GLU A 141 10.46 21.38 -5.75
N ILE A 142 9.48 20.89 -4.98
CA ILE A 142 8.72 21.70 -4.03
C ILE A 142 9.65 22.25 -2.95
N ARG A 143 10.44 21.39 -2.30
CA ARG A 143 11.41 21.81 -1.28
C ARG A 143 12.36 22.90 -1.81
N ARG A 144 12.90 22.73 -3.01
CA ARG A 144 13.81 23.71 -3.62
C ARG A 144 13.12 25.06 -3.86
N LYS A 145 11.86 25.05 -4.29
CA LYS A 145 11.07 26.28 -4.50
C LYS A 145 10.79 26.99 -3.17
N ASP A 146 10.48 26.23 -2.12
CA ASP A 146 10.23 26.78 -0.80
C ASP A 146 11.52 27.43 -0.23
N GLU A 147 12.66 26.75 -0.33
CA GLU A 147 13.98 27.30 0.06
C GLU A 147 14.36 28.56 -0.75
N GLU A 148 14.03 28.59 -2.04
CA GLU A 148 14.26 29.77 -2.88
C GLU A 148 13.34 30.93 -2.51
N ALA A 149 12.07 30.66 -2.23
CA ALA A 149 11.10 31.65 -1.77
C ALA A 149 11.53 32.25 -0.43
N GLU A 150 11.92 31.43 0.55
CA GLU A 150 12.46 31.88 1.84
C GLU A 150 13.70 32.77 1.66
N ARG A 151 14.66 32.35 0.83
CA ARG A 151 15.85 33.15 0.52
C ARG A 151 15.49 34.48 -0.10
N LEU A 152 14.53 34.50 -1.03
CA LEU A 152 14.06 35.74 -1.64
C LEU A 152 13.39 36.62 -0.58
N GLU A 153 12.46 36.10 0.21
CA GLU A 153 11.81 36.85 1.29
C GLU A 153 12.84 37.50 2.24
N GLU A 154 13.88 36.77 2.63
CA GLU A 154 14.99 37.31 3.42
C GLU A 154 15.73 38.45 2.70
N LEU A 155 16.08 38.27 1.41
CA LEU A 155 16.75 39.29 0.61
C LEU A 155 15.91 40.57 0.41
N TRP A 156 14.58 40.42 0.33
CA TRP A 156 13.66 41.54 0.13
C TRP A 156 13.24 42.22 1.45
N LYS A 157 13.52 41.61 2.61
CA LYS A 157 13.23 42.17 3.94
C LYS A 157 14.01 43.43 4.28
N ASP A 158 15.20 43.59 3.69
CA ASP A 158 16.14 44.69 3.97
C ASP A 158 16.10 45.84 2.95
N ARG A 159 15.17 45.81 1.98
CA ARG A 159 15.01 46.92 1.01
C ARG A 159 14.03 47.98 1.53
N PRO A 160 14.43 49.27 1.60
CA PRO A 160 13.48 50.34 1.89
C PRO A 160 12.48 50.50 0.73
N ILE A 161 11.23 50.81 1.08
CA ILE A 161 10.10 51.07 0.16
C ILE A 161 10.38 52.30 -0.69
#